data_AF-A0A0F8ZAP9-F1
#
_entry.id   AF-A0A0F8ZAP9-F1
#
_cell.length_a   1.000
_cell.length_b   1.000
_cell.length_c   1.000
_cell.angle_alpha   90.00
_cell.angle_beta   90.00
_cell.angle_gamma   90.00
#
_symmetry.space_group_name_H-M   'P 1'
#
loop_
_entity.id
_entity.type
_entity.pdbx_description
1 polymer ?
#
loop_
_entity_poly.entity_id
_entity_poly.type
_entity_poly.pdbx_seq_one_letter_code
_entity_poly.pdbx_strand_id
1 'polypeptide(L)'
;MEVTVEITDYCPNECDYCSTYASRRGYLKVSQKEVNEFLNKVSFENEITRINISGGEPLSHPDFYEIFCLCKSYTKDVWVYTNAITQIMYNTDIVKEIKVEANVCLTPGREVYIPKNVDKVHLLQLVKQGRAKDTVPANIKVSGNIPRNDCSCDNCKHLVLQANRKSVLAPCRKDYE
;
A
#
# COMPACT_ATOMS: atom_id res chain seq x y z
N MET A 1 6.75 -9.73 12.36
CA MET A 1 5.32 -9.42 12.15
C MET A 1 5.18 -7.98 11.67
N GLU A 2 4.34 -7.74 10.67
CA GLU A 2 3.96 -6.38 10.26
C GLU A 2 2.73 -5.91 11.05
N VAL A 3 2.75 -4.65 11.48
CA VAL A 3 1.70 -4.05 12.31
C VAL A 3 1.26 -2.73 11.67
N THR A 4 -0.05 -2.46 11.64
CA THR A 4 -0.59 -1.17 11.19
C THR A 4 -1.31 -0.49 12.35
N VAL A 5 -1.00 0.79 12.58
CA VAL A 5 -1.67 1.65 13.56
C VAL A 5 -2.42 2.76 12.85
N GLU A 6 -3.74 2.80 13.01
CA GLU A 6 -4.57 3.91 12.54
C GLU A 6 -4.66 4.96 13.64
N ILE A 7 -4.04 6.12 13.43
CA ILE A 7 -3.88 7.11 14.52
C ILE A 7 -4.93 8.22 14.49
N THR A 8 -5.70 8.32 13.40
CA THR A 8 -6.80 9.29 13.29
C THR A 8 -7.84 8.83 12.28
N ASP A 9 -9.10 9.26 12.47
CA ASP A 9 -10.16 9.17 11.47
C ASP A 9 -10.39 10.48 10.71
N TYR A 10 -9.59 11.52 10.94
CA TYR A 10 -9.62 12.73 10.12
C TYR A 10 -8.97 12.46 8.77
N CYS A 11 -9.63 12.85 7.67
CA CYS A 11 -9.03 12.88 6.34
C CYS A 11 -9.62 14.04 5.52
N PRO A 12 -8.81 14.84 4.81
CA PRO A 12 -9.33 15.88 3.92
C PRO A 12 -9.99 15.31 2.65
N ASN A 13 -9.73 14.03 2.35
CA ASN A 13 -10.23 13.32 1.18
C ASN A 13 -11.40 12.40 1.51
N GLU A 14 -12.32 12.24 0.58
CA GLU A 14 -13.54 11.42 0.73
C GLU A 14 -13.59 10.28 -0.29
N CYS A 15 -12.47 9.55 -0.42
CA CYS A 15 -12.37 8.44 -1.36
C CYS A 15 -13.46 7.39 -1.08
N ASP A 16 -14.27 7.04 -2.08
CA ASP A 16 -15.32 6.01 -1.97
C ASP A 16 -14.77 4.60 -1.74
N TYR A 17 -13.56 4.32 -2.22
CA TYR A 17 -12.83 3.08 -1.97
C TYR A 17 -12.18 3.01 -0.57
N CYS A 18 -12.37 4.03 0.26
CA CYS A 18 -11.79 4.06 1.61
C CYS A 18 -12.36 2.91 2.45
N SER A 19 -11.46 2.16 3.06
CA SER A 19 -11.76 1.03 3.94
C SER A 19 -12.27 1.46 5.32
N THR A 20 -12.32 2.76 5.59
CA THR A 20 -12.85 3.37 6.81
C THR A 20 -13.92 4.41 6.46
N TYR A 21 -14.42 5.12 7.48
CA TYR A 21 -15.30 6.29 7.29
C TYR A 21 -14.57 7.61 7.54
N ALA A 22 -13.23 7.62 7.43
CA ALA A 22 -12.42 8.78 7.74
C ALA A 22 -12.81 10.02 6.90
N SER A 23 -13.00 11.17 7.54
CA SER A 23 -13.59 12.35 6.89
C SER A 23 -13.07 13.66 7.48
N ARG A 24 -13.46 14.79 6.88
CA ARG A 24 -13.14 16.13 7.41
C ARG A 24 -13.75 16.41 8.79
N ARG A 25 -14.73 15.60 9.19
CA ARG A 25 -15.38 15.66 10.51
C ARG A 25 -14.82 14.65 11.50
N GLY A 26 -13.85 13.83 11.08
CA GLY A 26 -13.15 12.92 11.96
C GLY A 26 -12.49 13.69 13.11
N TYR A 27 -12.68 13.20 14.32
CA TYR A 27 -12.17 13.82 15.54
C TYR A 27 -11.40 12.84 16.42
N LEU A 28 -11.48 11.53 16.11
CA LEU A 28 -10.79 10.48 16.84
C LEU A 28 -9.29 10.57 16.59
N LYS A 29 -8.55 10.42 17.67
CA LYS A 29 -7.10 10.54 17.75
C LYS A 29 -6.61 9.51 18.75
N VAL A 30 -5.72 8.63 18.31
CA VAL A 30 -5.09 7.65 19.19
C VAL A 30 -3.90 8.31 19.86
N SER A 31 -3.89 8.34 21.18
CA SER A 31 -2.80 8.94 21.93
C SER A 31 -1.51 8.12 21.83
N GLN A 32 -0.37 8.78 22.06
CA GLN A 32 0.92 8.09 22.17
C GLN A 32 0.90 6.94 23.19
N LYS A 33 0.17 7.12 24.30
CA LYS A 33 0.03 6.10 25.34
C LYS A 33 -0.67 4.85 24.81
N GLU A 34 -1.79 5.01 24.10
CA GLU A 34 -2.55 3.90 23.52
C GLU A 34 -1.72 3.16 22.45
N VAL A 35 -0.98 3.90 21.60
CA VAL A 35 -0.05 3.30 20.64
C VAL A 35 1.02 2.48 21.36
N ASN A 36 1.63 3.04 22.41
CA ASN A 36 2.68 2.38 23.20
C ASN A 36 2.15 1.11 23.89
N GLU A 37 0.96 1.17 24.49
CA GLU A 37 0.33 0.01 25.13
C GLU A 37 0.06 -1.11 24.12
N PHE A 38 -0.46 -0.76 22.94
CA PHE A 38 -0.69 -1.72 21.85
C PHE A 38 0.61 -2.35 21.36
N LEU A 39 1.63 -1.54 21.04
CA LEU A 39 2.92 -2.04 20.53
C LEU A 39 3.66 -2.87 21.57
N ASN A 40 3.63 -2.48 22.86
CA ASN A 40 4.21 -3.29 23.93
C ASN A 40 3.59 -4.68 23.99
N LYS A 41 2.25 -4.75 23.95
CA LYS A 41 1.54 -6.03 23.96
C LYS A 41 1.94 -6.90 22.78
N VAL A 42 1.96 -6.35 21.56
CA VAL A 42 2.34 -7.11 20.37
C VAL A 42 3.80 -7.55 20.43
N SER A 43 4.70 -6.67 20.87
CA SER A 43 6.15 -6.94 20.94
C SER A 43 6.52 -8.00 21.97
N PHE A 44 5.67 -8.20 22.99
CA PHE A 44 5.87 -9.25 23.99
C PHE A 44 5.67 -10.66 23.40
N GLU A 45 4.76 -10.78 22.43
CA GLU A 45 4.40 -12.07 21.83
C GLU A 45 5.15 -12.32 20.50
N ASN A 46 5.55 -11.26 19.79
CA ASN A 46 6.08 -11.34 18.44
C ASN A 46 7.14 -10.27 18.18
N GLU A 47 8.18 -10.61 17.41
CA GLU A 47 9.08 -9.60 16.86
C GLU A 47 8.35 -8.74 15.82
N ILE A 48 8.35 -7.42 16.02
CA ILE A 48 7.76 -6.46 15.09
C ILE A 48 8.79 -6.13 14.02
N THR A 49 8.56 -6.62 12.80
CA THR A 49 9.47 -6.43 11.67
C THR A 49 9.19 -5.13 10.92
N ARG A 50 7.95 -4.65 10.94
CA ARG A 50 7.51 -3.40 10.30
C ARG A 50 6.33 -2.77 11.03
N ILE A 51 6.31 -1.44 11.11
CA ILE A 51 5.15 -0.67 11.57
C ILE A 51 4.70 0.27 10.44
N ASN A 52 3.42 0.21 10.09
CA ASN A 52 2.77 1.18 9.21
C ASN A 52 1.92 2.14 10.04
N ILE A 53 2.19 3.42 9.93
CA ILE A 53 1.36 4.49 10.50
C ILE A 53 0.36 4.93 9.43
N SER A 54 -0.92 4.80 9.74
CA SER A 54 -2.04 4.98 8.83
C SER A 54 -3.21 5.69 9.53
N GLY A 55 -4.40 5.63 8.94
CA GLY A 55 -5.64 6.24 9.41
C GLY A 55 -6.37 6.90 8.25
N GLY A 56 -7.02 8.03 8.52
CA GLY A 56 -7.47 8.94 7.48
C GLY A 56 -6.29 9.63 6.77
N GLU A 57 -5.77 10.69 7.37
CA GLU A 57 -4.48 11.30 7.00
C GLU A 57 -3.60 11.42 8.24
N PRO A 58 -2.63 10.50 8.45
CA PRO A 58 -1.85 10.45 9.68
C PRO A 58 -1.05 11.73 9.95
N LEU A 59 -0.60 12.45 8.92
CA LEU A 59 0.18 13.68 9.12
C LEU A 59 -0.64 14.84 9.69
N SER A 60 -1.98 14.72 9.73
CA SER A 60 -2.85 15.69 10.39
C SER A 60 -2.94 15.50 11.91
N HIS A 61 -2.43 14.40 12.44
CA HIS A 61 -2.46 14.13 13.87
C HIS A 61 -1.52 15.10 14.61
N PRO A 62 -1.97 15.81 15.66
CA PRO A 62 -1.15 16.82 16.34
C PRO A 62 0.13 16.25 16.93
N ASP A 63 0.09 15.00 17.40
CA ASP A 63 1.24 14.30 17.99
C ASP A 63 1.91 13.33 17.00
N PHE A 64 1.77 13.56 15.68
CA PHE A 64 2.29 12.63 14.66
C PHE A 64 3.79 12.35 14.86
N TYR A 65 4.58 13.38 15.10
CA TYR A 65 6.04 13.25 15.21
C TYR A 65 6.43 12.38 16.39
N GLU A 66 5.80 12.59 17.55
CA GLU A 66 6.04 11.82 18.76
C GLU A 66 5.62 10.36 18.58
N ILE A 67 4.48 10.11 17.94
CA ILE A 67 4.03 8.75 17.59
C ILE A 67 5.02 8.09 16.62
N PHE A 68 5.51 8.81 15.62
CA PHE A 68 6.51 8.29 14.68
C PHE A 68 7.80 7.90 15.41
N CYS A 69 8.31 8.77 16.27
CA CYS A 69 9.49 8.48 17.10
C CYS A 69 9.26 7.27 18.02
N LEU A 70 8.07 7.15 18.62
CA LEU A 70 7.68 5.98 19.41
C LEU A 70 7.70 4.70 18.55
N CYS A 71 7.10 4.69 17.37
CA CYS A 71 7.16 3.51 16.48
C CYS A 71 8.61 3.15 16.12
N LYS A 72 9.48 4.15 15.90
CA LYS A 72 10.91 3.93 15.61
C LYS A 72 11.69 3.32 16.77
N SER A 73 11.21 3.39 18.01
CA SER A 73 11.84 2.68 19.14
C SER A 73 11.55 1.18 19.13
N TYR A 74 10.50 0.72 18.44
CA TYR A 74 10.17 -0.71 18.30
C TYR A 74 10.80 -1.36 17.07
N THR A 75 10.91 -0.63 15.96
CA THR A 75 11.57 -1.14 14.75
C THR A 75 12.17 -0.01 13.92
N LYS A 76 13.24 -0.32 13.17
CA LYS A 76 13.82 0.62 12.21
C LYS A 76 12.93 0.79 10.97
N ASP A 77 12.12 -0.21 10.63
CA ASP A 77 11.27 -0.23 9.43
C ASP A 77 9.87 0.33 9.73
N VAL A 78 9.76 1.66 9.71
CA VAL A 78 8.49 2.38 9.95
C VAL A 78 8.06 3.13 8.70
N TRP A 79 6.85 2.87 8.25
CA TRP A 79 6.24 3.39 7.03
C TRP A 79 5.08 4.31 7.37
N VAL A 80 4.88 5.35 6.56
CA VAL A 80 3.79 6.32 6.75
C VAL A 80 2.93 6.34 5.50
N TYR A 81 1.64 6.03 5.67
CA TYR A 81 0.66 6.01 4.58
C TYR A 81 -0.01 7.38 4.53
N THR A 82 0.49 8.26 3.67
CA THR A 82 0.00 9.65 3.56
C THR A 82 -0.52 9.96 2.15
N ASN A 83 -1.46 10.89 2.08
CA ASN A 83 -1.97 11.54 0.87
C ASN A 83 -1.66 13.05 0.84
N ALA A 84 -0.91 13.57 1.81
CA ALA A 84 -0.68 15.01 1.96
C ALA A 84 0.60 15.52 1.26
N ILE A 85 1.58 14.65 1.04
CA ILE A 85 2.91 15.05 0.56
C ILE A 85 3.01 14.88 -0.96
N THR A 86 3.24 15.98 -1.68
CA THR A 86 3.51 15.99 -3.13
C THR A 86 4.96 16.31 -3.48
N GLN A 87 5.66 17.03 -2.60
CA GLN A 87 7.05 17.43 -2.75
C GLN A 87 7.72 17.44 -1.37
N ILE A 88 8.98 17.02 -1.29
CA ILE A 88 9.76 16.98 -0.05
C ILE A 88 11.14 17.57 -0.27
N MET A 89 11.64 18.24 0.76
CA MET A 89 13.05 18.59 0.92
C MET A 89 13.50 18.02 2.25
N TYR A 90 14.64 17.33 2.27
CA TYR A 90 15.14 16.65 3.46
C TYR A 90 16.64 16.87 3.62
N ASN A 91 17.11 16.77 4.86
CA ASN A 91 18.53 16.88 5.17
C ASN A 91 19.22 15.54 4.92
N THR A 92 20.07 15.47 3.89
CA THR A 92 20.80 14.26 3.49
C THR A 92 21.90 13.84 4.48
N ASP A 93 22.30 14.73 5.40
CA ASP A 93 23.20 14.36 6.48
C ASP A 93 22.49 13.50 7.53
N ILE A 94 21.18 13.67 7.69
CA ILE A 94 20.34 12.98 8.67
C ILE A 94 19.58 11.78 8.05
N VAL A 95 18.90 12.01 6.93
CA VAL A 95 18.15 10.98 6.19
C VAL A 95 18.91 10.70 4.91
N LYS A 96 19.52 9.53 4.79
CA LYS A 96 20.39 9.20 3.64
C LYS A 96 19.60 8.97 2.36
N GLU A 97 18.50 8.24 2.46
CA GLU A 97 17.67 7.86 1.34
C GLU A 97 16.20 7.85 1.77
N ILE A 98 15.31 8.07 0.81
CA ILE A 98 13.86 7.99 1.00
C ILE A 98 13.32 6.96 0.04
N LYS A 99 12.65 5.95 0.60
CA LYS A 99 11.92 4.96 -0.18
C LYS A 99 10.49 5.42 -0.38
N VAL A 100 10.03 5.42 -1.62
CA VAL A 100 8.68 5.83 -2.02
C VAL A 100 7.98 4.64 -2.64
N GLU A 101 6.93 4.16 -1.99
CA GLU A 101 6.02 3.17 -2.57
C GLU A 101 4.61 3.77 -2.71
N ALA A 102 3.91 3.39 -3.76
CA ALA A 102 2.58 3.89 -4.06
C ALA A 102 1.52 2.80 -3.89
N ASN A 103 0.39 3.15 -3.30
CA ASN A 103 -0.79 2.28 -3.21
C ASN A 103 -1.83 2.70 -4.24
N VAL A 104 -2.25 1.78 -5.10
CA VAL A 104 -3.27 2.00 -6.12
C VAL A 104 -4.41 1.02 -5.87
N CYS A 105 -5.56 1.53 -5.43
CA CYS A 105 -6.75 0.70 -5.24
C CYS A 105 -7.46 0.47 -6.57
N LEU A 106 -7.65 -0.80 -6.93
CA LEU A 106 -8.34 -1.18 -8.16
C LEU A 106 -9.86 -1.23 -7.93
N THR A 107 -10.55 -0.20 -8.43
CA THR A 107 -12.01 -0.06 -8.34
C THR A 107 -12.63 -0.15 -9.75
N PRO A 108 -13.71 -0.93 -9.96
CA PRO A 108 -14.33 -1.03 -11.28
C PRO A 108 -14.75 0.32 -11.86
N GLY A 109 -14.54 0.51 -13.16
CA GLY A 109 -14.98 1.70 -13.89
C GLY A 109 -14.15 2.96 -13.63
N ARG A 110 -12.99 2.84 -12.96
CA ARG A 110 -12.10 3.97 -12.67
C ARG A 110 -10.77 3.85 -13.39
N GLU A 111 -10.30 4.98 -13.89
CA GLU A 111 -8.91 5.14 -14.30
C GLU A 111 -8.01 5.15 -13.05
N VAL A 112 -6.85 4.52 -13.17
CA VAL A 112 -5.84 4.51 -12.11
C VAL A 112 -4.53 5.06 -12.66
N TYR A 113 -3.82 5.83 -11.84
CA TYR A 113 -2.52 6.37 -12.16
C TYR A 113 -1.43 5.54 -11.50
N ILE A 114 -0.53 4.96 -12.30
CA ILE A 114 0.69 4.30 -11.83
C ILE A 114 1.83 5.32 -11.94
N PRO A 115 2.43 5.75 -10.82
CA PRO A 115 3.48 6.76 -10.86
C PRO A 115 4.75 6.25 -11.54
N LYS A 116 5.42 7.15 -12.29
CA LYS A 116 6.63 6.82 -13.07
C LYS A 116 7.88 6.62 -12.19
N ASN A 117 7.99 7.35 -11.09
CA ASN A 117 9.21 7.49 -10.29
C ASN A 117 8.95 7.04 -8.84
N VAL A 118 8.68 5.75 -8.63
CA VAL A 118 8.54 5.14 -7.30
C VAL A 118 9.29 3.82 -7.25
N ASP A 119 9.73 3.42 -6.07
CA ASP A 119 10.47 2.17 -5.86
C ASP A 119 9.58 0.93 -6.02
N LYS A 120 8.29 1.06 -5.68
CA LYS A 120 7.30 -0.01 -5.82
C LYS A 120 5.88 0.54 -5.92
N VAL A 121 5.03 -0.18 -6.64
CA VAL A 121 3.58 0.06 -6.69
C VAL A 121 2.85 -1.17 -6.16
N HIS A 122 1.99 -0.96 -5.18
CA HIS A 122 1.06 -1.96 -4.65
C HIS A 122 -0.29 -1.77 -5.31
N LEU A 123 -0.74 -2.80 -6.05
CA LEU A 123 -2.09 -2.86 -6.57
C LEU A 123 -2.99 -3.50 -5.50
N LEU A 124 -3.81 -2.66 -4.86
CA LEU A 124 -4.65 -3.09 -3.75
C LEU A 124 -6.00 -3.56 -4.27
N GLN A 125 -6.40 -4.76 -3.86
CA GLN A 125 -7.77 -5.22 -4.04
C GLN A 125 -8.68 -4.47 -3.05
N LEU A 126 -9.82 -4.02 -3.55
CA LEU A 126 -10.83 -3.37 -2.73
C LEU A 126 -11.34 -4.30 -1.62
N VAL A 127 -11.37 -3.81 -0.39
CA VAL A 127 -11.97 -4.50 0.76
C VAL A 127 -13.36 -3.91 1.03
N LYS A 128 -14.37 -4.76 1.17
CA LYS A 128 -15.78 -4.35 1.36
C LYS A 128 -16.05 -3.90 2.80
N GLN A 129 -15.50 -2.76 3.18
CA GLN A 129 -15.66 -2.14 4.50
C GLN A 129 -15.60 -0.61 4.40
N GLY A 130 -15.95 0.09 5.49
CA GLY A 130 -15.97 1.56 5.49
C GLY A 130 -16.91 2.10 4.41
N ARG A 131 -16.47 3.13 3.68
CA ARG A 131 -17.20 3.66 2.51
C ARG A 131 -17.29 2.66 1.36
N ALA A 132 -16.35 1.73 1.25
CA ALA A 132 -16.33 0.71 0.20
C ALA A 132 -17.27 -0.49 0.45
N LYS A 133 -18.02 -0.52 1.57
CA LYS A 133 -18.85 -1.69 1.97
C LYS A 133 -19.77 -2.23 0.87
N ASP A 134 -20.40 -1.33 0.12
CA ASP A 134 -21.40 -1.66 -0.90
C ASP A 134 -20.80 -1.75 -2.31
N THR A 135 -19.50 -1.46 -2.43
CA THR A 135 -18.81 -1.50 -3.72
C THR A 135 -18.45 -2.94 -4.07
N VAL A 136 -18.77 -3.35 -5.30
CA VAL A 136 -18.41 -4.68 -5.82
C VAL A 136 -16.94 -4.64 -6.28
N PRO A 137 -16.02 -5.43 -5.68
CA PRO A 137 -14.64 -5.48 -6.14
C PRO A 137 -14.53 -6.03 -7.56
N ALA A 138 -13.55 -5.56 -8.34
CA ALA A 138 -13.21 -6.20 -9.61
C ALA A 138 -12.64 -7.61 -9.35
N ASN A 139 -13.06 -8.59 -10.15
CA ASN A 139 -12.39 -9.90 -10.18
C ASN A 139 -11.12 -9.77 -11.05
N ILE A 140 -9.98 -9.65 -10.38
CA ILE A 140 -8.70 -9.37 -11.05
C ILE A 140 -7.91 -10.67 -11.18
N LYS A 141 -7.67 -11.09 -12.42
CA LYS A 141 -6.70 -12.13 -12.75
C LYS A 141 -5.51 -11.49 -13.44
N VAL A 142 -4.33 -11.64 -12.87
CA VAL A 142 -3.09 -11.18 -13.49
C VAL A 142 -2.48 -12.33 -14.29
N SER A 143 -2.22 -12.12 -15.59
CA SER A 143 -1.49 -13.08 -16.41
C SER A 143 -0.03 -13.20 -15.96
N GLY A 144 0.56 -14.39 -16.04
CA GLY A 144 1.87 -14.76 -15.48
C GLY A 144 3.12 -14.06 -16.03
N ASN A 145 2.99 -12.89 -16.66
CA ASN A 145 4.12 -12.06 -17.08
C ASN A 145 4.72 -11.22 -15.93
N ILE A 146 4.21 -11.39 -14.71
CA ILE A 146 4.88 -10.90 -13.51
C ILE A 146 5.94 -11.94 -13.14
N PRO A 147 7.24 -11.59 -13.10
CA PRO A 147 8.26 -12.51 -12.63
C PRO A 147 7.93 -12.90 -11.19
N ARG A 148 7.52 -14.15 -10.99
CA ARG A 148 7.36 -14.74 -9.67
C ARG A 148 8.48 -15.76 -9.48
N ASN A 149 9.04 -15.81 -8.28
CA ASN A 149 10.02 -16.84 -7.92
C ASN A 149 9.40 -18.25 -7.87
N ASP A 150 8.07 -18.38 -7.95
CA ASP A 150 7.31 -19.64 -7.79
C ASP A 150 6.52 -20.08 -9.04
N CYS A 151 6.47 -19.26 -10.10
CA CYS A 151 5.79 -19.60 -11.35
C CYS A 151 6.79 -19.57 -12.50
N SER A 152 7.31 -20.73 -12.88
CA SER A 152 8.00 -20.85 -14.17
C SER A 152 6.99 -20.54 -15.28
N CYS A 153 7.34 -19.59 -16.16
CA CYS A 153 6.59 -19.35 -17.40
C CYS A 153 6.57 -20.60 -18.30
N ASP A 154 7.34 -21.63 -17.96
CA ASP A 154 7.41 -22.93 -18.64
C ASP A 154 6.16 -23.80 -18.45
N ASN A 155 5.37 -23.57 -17.40
CA ASN A 155 4.16 -24.35 -17.11
C ASN A 155 2.87 -23.77 -17.69
N CYS A 156 2.97 -22.71 -18.50
CA CYS A 156 1.82 -22.05 -19.09
C CYS A 156 1.31 -22.85 -20.31
N LYS A 157 0.10 -23.44 -20.23
CA LYS A 157 -0.52 -24.18 -21.36
C LYS A 157 -1.26 -23.24 -22.32
N HIS A 158 -0.57 -22.27 -22.89
CA HIS A 158 -1.15 -21.41 -23.92
C HIS A 158 -0.63 -21.82 -25.30
N LEU A 159 -1.47 -21.78 -26.33
CA LEU A 159 -1.03 -21.90 -27.71
C LEU A 159 -1.51 -20.64 -28.44
N VAL A 160 -0.58 -19.92 -29.05
CA VAL A 160 -0.85 -18.67 -29.73
C VAL A 160 -0.47 -18.82 -31.19
N LEU A 161 -1.45 -18.69 -32.09
CA LEU A 161 -1.21 -18.47 -33.52
C LEU A 161 -0.92 -16.98 -33.73
N GLN A 162 0.28 -16.67 -34.23
CA GLN A 162 0.71 -15.31 -34.54
C GLN A 162 0.18 -14.88 -35.92
N ALA A 163 0.17 -13.56 -36.17
CA ALA A 163 -0.26 -12.98 -37.44
C ALA A 163 0.58 -13.45 -38.65
N ASN A 164 1.85 -13.78 -38.42
CA ASN A 164 2.76 -14.39 -39.42
C ASN A 164 2.53 -15.90 -39.62
N ARG A 165 1.45 -16.47 -39.04
CA ARG A 165 1.07 -17.88 -39.09
C ARG A 165 1.99 -18.84 -38.33
N LYS A 166 2.98 -18.37 -37.58
CA LYS A 166 3.76 -19.20 -36.64
C LYS A 166 2.96 -19.45 -35.36
N SER A 167 3.19 -20.57 -34.69
CA SER A 167 2.59 -20.90 -33.39
C SER A 167 3.63 -20.85 -32.28
N VAL A 168 3.29 -20.24 -31.14
CA VAL A 168 4.14 -20.19 -29.94
C VAL A 168 3.39 -20.64 -28.69
N LEU A 169 4.13 -21.18 -27.72
CA LEU A 169 3.57 -21.80 -26.50
C LEU A 169 3.17 -20.81 -25.39
N ALA A 170 3.28 -19.50 -25.64
CA ALA A 170 2.76 -18.49 -24.73
C ALA A 170 2.69 -17.11 -25.39
N PRO A 171 1.77 -16.21 -24.95
CA PRO A 171 1.75 -14.82 -25.40
C PRO A 171 3.06 -14.05 -25.12
N CYS A 172 3.79 -14.37 -24.05
CA CYS A 172 5.09 -13.78 -23.73
C CYS A 172 6.26 -14.33 -24.57
N ARG A 173 6.04 -15.44 -25.30
CA ARG A 173 7.00 -16.03 -26.24
C ARG A 173 6.71 -15.66 -27.68
N LYS A 174 5.89 -14.63 -27.90
CA LYS A 174 5.64 -14.10 -29.25
C LYS A 174 6.95 -13.55 -29.80
N ASP A 175 7.36 -14.14 -30.91
CA ASP A 175 8.52 -13.74 -31.67
C ASP A 175 8.07 -12.83 -32.81
N TYR A 176 8.19 -11.52 -32.58
CA TYR A 176 8.04 -10.48 -33.59
C TYR A 176 9.43 -9.87 -33.81
N GLU A 177 10.37 -10.67 -34.33
CA GLU A 177 11.47 -10.13 -35.13
C GLU A 177 10.94 -9.20 -36.23
#